data_AF-A0A350D307-F1
#
_entry.id   AF-A0A350D307-F1
#
_cell.length_a   1.000
_cell.length_b   1.000
_cell.length_c   1.000
_cell.angle_alpha   90.00
_cell.angle_beta   90.00
_cell.angle_gamma   90.00
#
_symmetry.space_group_name_H-M   'P 1'
#
loop_
_entity.id
_entity.type
_entity.pdbx_description
1 polymer ?
#
loop_
_entity_poly.entity_id
_entity_poly.type
_entity_poly.pdbx_seq_one_letter_code
_entity_poly.pdbx_strand_id
1 'polypeptide(L)'
;GGRIKQHLVNNINRRESTILFVGYQAKGTMGRQILEGQSPVRIYGQNYPVKANIEQIQGFSAHADHKQLIKWLSYFDQPPHQLFLVHGEKEVLETFSKEIAGKTGWSTRTPAYLDEADLD
;
A
#
# COMPACT_ATOMS: atom_id res chain seq x y z
N GLY A 1 -15.89 -0.79 0.78
CA GLY A 1 -17.29 -0.90 1.24
C GLY A 1 -18.23 -0.54 0.09
N GLY A 2 -19.51 -0.26 0.33
CA GLY A 2 -20.42 0.21 -0.73
C GLY A 2 -20.73 -0.82 -1.82
N ARG A 3 -21.16 -0.33 -2.99
CA ARG A 3 -21.71 -1.14 -4.11
C ARG A 3 -20.78 -2.27 -4.59
N ILE A 4 -19.46 -2.07 -4.54
CA ILE A 4 -18.49 -3.09 -4.97
C ILE A 4 -18.60 -4.40 -4.19
N LYS A 5 -19.00 -4.37 -2.91
CA LYS A 5 -19.19 -5.60 -2.13
C LYS A 5 -20.33 -6.46 -2.69
N GLN A 6 -21.40 -5.85 -3.21
CA GLN A 6 -22.48 -6.59 -3.84
C GLN A 6 -22.04 -7.21 -5.17
N HIS A 7 -21.30 -6.46 -6.00
CA HIS A 7 -20.70 -7.01 -7.21
C HIS A 7 -19.74 -8.15 -6.88
N LEU A 8 -18.96 -8.04 -5.79
CA LEU A 8 -18.05 -9.08 -5.33
C LEU A 8 -18.80 -10.35 -4.93
N VAL A 9 -19.86 -10.25 -4.09
CA VAL A 9 -20.72 -11.38 -3.72
C VAL A 9 -21.23 -12.15 -4.94
N ASN A 10 -21.66 -11.42 -5.97
CA ASN A 10 -22.25 -12.00 -7.17
C ASN A 10 -21.22 -12.70 -8.08
N ASN A 11 -19.92 -12.41 -7.94
CA ASN A 11 -18.89 -12.84 -8.89
C ASN A 11 -17.77 -13.69 -8.27
N ILE A 12 -17.48 -13.57 -6.97
CA ILE A 12 -16.30 -14.17 -6.34
C ILE A 12 -16.26 -15.70 -6.38
N ASN A 13 -17.42 -16.35 -6.47
CA ASN A 13 -17.57 -17.81 -6.56
C ASN A 13 -17.65 -18.34 -8.00
N ARG A 14 -17.55 -17.46 -9.02
CA ARG A 14 -17.68 -17.81 -10.44
C ARG A 14 -16.28 -17.94 -11.06
N ARG A 15 -15.93 -19.12 -11.57
CA ARG A 15 -14.59 -19.40 -12.14
C ARG A 15 -14.35 -18.65 -13.44
N GLU A 16 -15.41 -18.28 -14.14
CA GLU A 16 -15.39 -17.48 -15.36
C GLU A 16 -15.22 -15.98 -15.11
N SER A 17 -15.33 -15.52 -13.86
CA SER A 17 -15.16 -14.12 -13.48
C SER A 17 -13.72 -13.80 -13.10
N THR A 18 -13.31 -12.54 -13.31
CA THR A 18 -12.04 -12.00 -12.83
C THR A 18 -12.29 -10.84 -11.88
N ILE A 19 -11.65 -10.83 -10.72
CA ILE A 19 -11.59 -9.70 -9.80
C ILE A 19 -10.24 -9.03 -9.99
N LEU A 20 -10.26 -7.85 -10.60
CA LEU A 20 -9.06 -7.08 -10.93
C LEU A 20 -8.82 -5.98 -9.92
N PHE A 21 -7.67 -6.03 -9.24
CA PHE A 21 -7.21 -4.97 -8.35
C PHE A 21 -6.28 -4.01 -9.12
N VAL A 22 -6.60 -2.72 -9.07
CA VAL A 22 -5.84 -1.66 -9.79
C VAL A 22 -5.03 -0.75 -8.87
N GLY A 23 -4.97 -1.05 -7.59
CA GLY A 23 -4.28 -0.22 -6.60
C GLY A 23 -3.93 -0.98 -5.33
N TYR A 24 -3.13 -0.34 -4.48
CA TYR A 24 -2.68 -0.90 -3.21
C TYR A 24 -3.88 -1.24 -2.31
N GLN A 25 -3.82 -2.40 -1.67
CA GLN A 25 -4.79 -2.84 -0.68
C GLN A 25 -4.13 -2.82 0.69
N ALA A 26 -4.62 -1.96 1.59
CA ALA A 26 -4.07 -1.83 2.93
C ALA A 26 -4.21 -3.12 3.74
N LYS A 27 -3.24 -3.38 4.62
CA LYS A 27 -3.30 -4.48 5.61
C LYS A 27 -4.62 -4.45 6.39
N GLY A 28 -5.19 -5.63 6.61
CA GLY A 28 -6.48 -5.79 7.29
C GLY A 28 -7.71 -5.51 6.43
N THR A 29 -7.56 -5.06 5.18
CA THR A 29 -8.70 -4.95 4.26
C THR A 29 -9.06 -6.28 3.63
N MET A 30 -10.33 -6.46 3.28
CA MET A 30 -10.79 -7.63 2.53
C MET A 30 -10.10 -7.76 1.16
N GLY A 31 -9.79 -6.64 0.50
CA GLY A 31 -9.06 -6.69 -0.76
C GLY A 31 -7.67 -7.29 -0.59
N ARG A 32 -6.98 -6.93 0.50
CA ARG A 32 -5.68 -7.51 0.84
C ARG A 32 -5.77 -9.01 1.13
N GLN A 33 -6.78 -9.42 1.90
CA GLN A 33 -7.04 -10.85 2.18
C GLN A 33 -7.22 -11.66 0.89
N ILE A 34 -8.00 -11.15 -0.07
CA ILE A 34 -8.22 -11.81 -1.36
C ILE A 34 -6.91 -11.92 -2.16
N LEU A 35 -6.14 -10.83 -2.23
CA LEU A 35 -4.84 -10.83 -2.93
C LEU A 35 -3.82 -11.79 -2.29
N GLU A 36 -3.87 -11.99 -0.98
CA GLU A 36 -3.03 -12.95 -0.25
C GLU A 36 -3.53 -14.40 -0.37
N GLY A 37 -4.57 -14.65 -1.16
CA GLY A 37 -5.08 -15.99 -1.44
C GLY A 37 -6.01 -16.55 -0.37
N GLN A 38 -6.51 -15.72 0.55
CA GLN A 38 -7.45 -16.17 1.57
C GLN A 38 -8.74 -16.67 0.92
N SER A 39 -9.15 -17.89 1.27
CA SER A 39 -10.44 -18.47 0.86
C SER A 39 -10.93 -19.45 1.93
N PRO A 40 -12.18 -19.33 2.42
CA PRO A 40 -13.18 -18.33 2.06
C PRO A 40 -12.92 -16.94 2.66
N VAL A 41 -13.56 -15.90 2.10
CA VAL A 41 -13.56 -14.53 2.65
C VAL A 41 -14.93 -14.13 3.17
N ARG A 42 -14.97 -13.33 4.24
CA ARG A 42 -16.22 -12.95 4.90
C ARG A 42 -16.78 -11.64 4.34
N ILE A 43 -17.92 -11.70 3.64
CA ILE A 43 -18.61 -10.55 3.05
C ILE A 43 -20.02 -10.47 3.64
N TYR A 44 -20.40 -9.30 4.17
CA TYR A 44 -21.71 -9.11 4.83
C TYR A 44 -22.06 -10.18 5.88
N GLY A 45 -21.05 -10.60 6.65
CA GLY A 45 -21.24 -11.60 7.70
C GLY A 45 -21.19 -13.06 7.22
N GLN A 46 -21.26 -13.32 5.92
CA GLN A 46 -21.26 -14.67 5.33
C GLN A 46 -19.91 -15.00 4.67
N ASN A 47 -19.56 -16.28 4.62
CA ASN A 47 -18.32 -16.75 4.01
C ASN A 47 -18.55 -17.13 2.53
N TYR A 48 -17.71 -16.58 1.66
CA TYR A 48 -17.75 -16.86 0.22
C TYR A 48 -16.43 -17.50 -0.22
N PRO A 49 -16.46 -18.65 -0.92
CA PRO A 49 -15.25 -19.21 -1.51
C PRO A 49 -14.75 -18.32 -2.65
N VAL A 50 -13.44 -18.11 -2.71
CA VAL A 50 -12.78 -17.40 -3.80
C VAL A 50 -12.48 -18.40 -4.91
N LYS A 51 -13.27 -18.37 -5.98
CA LYS A 51 -13.10 -19.20 -7.18
C LYS A 51 -12.85 -18.39 -8.45
N ALA A 52 -13.21 -17.10 -8.44
CA ALA A 52 -12.87 -16.18 -9.51
C ALA A 52 -11.36 -16.04 -9.65
N ASN A 53 -10.91 -15.70 -10.86
CA ASN A 53 -9.52 -15.36 -11.12
C ASN A 53 -9.21 -14.05 -10.39
N ILE A 54 -8.08 -14.01 -9.68
CA ILE A 54 -7.64 -12.83 -8.93
C ILE A 54 -6.43 -12.25 -9.66
N GLU A 55 -6.58 -11.04 -10.17
CA GLU A 55 -5.54 -10.36 -10.95
C GLU A 55 -5.21 -9.01 -10.31
N GLN A 56 -3.96 -8.56 -10.49
CA GLN A 56 -3.51 -7.26 -10.01
C GLN A 56 -2.70 -6.54 -11.09
N ILE A 57 -3.09 -5.31 -11.41
CA ILE A 57 -2.27 -4.41 -12.22
C ILE A 57 -1.60 -3.39 -11.28
N GLN A 58 -0.27 -3.44 -11.25
CA GLN A 58 0.56 -2.45 -10.58
C GLN A 58 0.87 -1.34 -11.58
N GLY A 59 0.34 -0.13 -11.37
CA GLY A 59 0.60 1.01 -12.26
C GLY A 59 -0.53 2.03 -12.42
N PHE A 60 -1.75 1.69 -12.02
CA PHE A 60 -2.88 2.65 -11.93
C PHE A 60 -2.96 3.34 -10.57
N SER A 61 -2.00 3.09 -9.67
CA SER A 61 -1.89 3.81 -8.41
C SER A 61 -1.47 5.26 -8.68
N ALA A 62 -2.14 6.21 -8.04
CA ALA A 62 -1.71 7.62 -8.06
C ALA A 62 -0.45 7.88 -7.21
N HIS A 63 0.09 6.86 -6.53
CA HIS A 63 1.30 6.96 -5.73
C HIS A 63 2.54 6.69 -6.56
N ALA A 64 3.55 7.54 -6.37
CA ALA A 64 4.87 7.35 -6.95
C ALA A 64 5.48 6.04 -6.42
N ASP A 65 6.07 5.25 -7.32
CA ASP A 65 6.82 4.07 -6.95
C ASP A 65 8.16 4.43 -6.28
N HIS A 66 8.85 3.41 -5.78
CA HIS A 66 10.16 3.56 -5.13
C HIS A 66 11.18 4.36 -5.96
N LYS A 67 11.30 4.05 -7.26
CA LYS A 67 12.26 4.71 -8.16
C LYS A 67 11.87 6.15 -8.40
N GLN A 68 10.58 6.41 -8.54
CA GLN A 68 10.03 7.76 -8.71
C GLN A 68 10.26 8.61 -7.46
N LEU A 69 10.11 8.06 -6.25
CA LEU A 69 10.40 8.76 -5.00
C LEU A 69 11.90 9.09 -4.86
N ILE A 70 12.79 8.13 -5.11
CA ILE A 70 14.25 8.40 -5.08
C ILE A 70 14.64 9.45 -6.12
N LYS A 71 14.08 9.36 -7.33
CA LYS A 71 14.30 10.35 -8.39
C LYS A 71 13.78 11.72 -7.97
N TRP A 72 12.61 11.79 -7.33
CA TRP A 72 12.06 13.05 -6.83
C TRP A 72 12.98 13.70 -5.79
N LEU A 73 13.52 12.91 -4.84
CA LEU A 73 14.48 13.40 -3.84
C LEU A 73 15.79 13.90 -4.48
N SER A 74 16.22 13.33 -5.60
CA SER A 74 17.45 13.78 -6.30
C SER A 74 17.37 15.17 -6.93
N TYR A 75 16.18 15.78 -7.00
CA TYR A 75 16.00 17.13 -7.54
C TYR A 75 16.22 18.24 -6.51
N PHE A 76 16.51 17.91 -5.25
CA PHE A 76 16.83 18.89 -4.23
C PHE A 76 18.33 19.20 -4.23
N ASP A 77 18.70 20.45 -4.52
CA ASP A 77 20.09 20.91 -4.55
C ASP A 77 20.73 20.99 -3.15
N GLN A 78 19.91 21.23 -2.13
CA GLN A 78 20.33 21.31 -0.73
C GLN A 78 19.61 20.23 0.09
N PRO A 79 20.32 19.53 1.00
CA PRO A 79 19.69 18.55 1.86
C PRO A 79 18.70 19.25 2.80
N PRO A 80 17.52 18.66 3.05
CA PRO A 80 16.65 19.13 4.13
C PRO A 80 17.35 18.91 5.48
N HIS A 81 17.02 19.74 6.48
CA HIS A 81 17.49 19.53 7.86
C HIS A 81 17.07 18.15 8.38
N GLN A 82 15.84 17.73 8.06
CA GLN A 82 15.27 16.45 8.46
C GLN A 82 14.23 16.00 7.43
N LEU A 83 14.30 14.76 6.98
CA LEU A 83 13.25 14.11 6.18
C LEU A 83 12.39 13.22 7.08
N PHE A 84 11.07 13.41 7.02
CA PHE A 84 10.10 12.57 7.73
C PHE A 84 9.37 11.64 6.76
N LEU A 85 9.45 10.34 7.03
CA LEU A 85 8.77 9.31 6.24
C LEU A 85 7.47 8.90 6.95
N VAL A 86 6.35 9.05 6.25
CA VAL A 86 5.00 8.78 6.77
C VAL A 86 4.14 8.07 5.72
N HIS A 87 2.90 7.72 6.08
CA HIS A 87 1.89 7.16 5.18
C HIS A 87 2.37 5.91 4.40
N GLY A 88 2.95 4.96 5.12
CA GLY A 88 3.35 3.65 4.61
C GLY A 88 3.36 2.63 5.73
N GLU A 89 3.55 1.36 5.36
CA GLU A 89 3.75 0.31 6.36
C GLU A 89 5.07 0.52 7.10
N LYS A 90 5.09 0.30 8.42
CA LYS A 90 6.24 0.60 9.28
C LYS A 90 7.53 -0.01 8.73
N GLU A 91 7.51 -1.28 8.36
CA GLU A 91 8.69 -1.99 7.88
C GLU A 91 9.18 -1.44 6.53
N VAL A 92 8.25 -0.97 5.69
CA VAL A 92 8.56 -0.35 4.39
C VAL A 92 9.19 1.03 4.61
N LEU A 93 8.63 1.85 5.51
CA LEU A 93 9.16 3.17 5.84
C LEU A 93 10.55 3.06 6.47
N GLU A 94 10.76 2.15 7.41
CA GLU A 94 12.08 1.94 8.05
C GLU A 94 13.14 1.49 7.04
N THR A 95 12.79 0.59 6.13
CA THR A 95 13.69 0.13 5.06
C THR A 95 14.04 1.27 4.11
N PHE A 96 13.03 2.04 3.68
CA PHE A 96 13.21 3.16 2.77
C PHE A 96 14.00 4.32 3.40
N SER A 97 13.78 4.58 4.70
CA SER A 97 14.52 5.55 5.49
C SER A 97 16.01 5.24 5.51
N LYS A 98 16.38 3.98 5.78
CA LYS A 98 17.78 3.51 5.78
C LYS A 98 18.40 3.63 4.40
N GLU A 99 17.65 3.33 3.34
CA GLU A 99 18.12 3.45 1.97
C GLU A 99 18.40 4.91 1.59
N ILE A 100 17.49 5.84 1.90
CA ILE A 100 17.69 7.27 1.64
C ILE A 100 18.91 7.76 2.40
N ALA A 101 18.99 7.50 3.71
CA ALA A 101 20.13 7.90 4.53
C ALA A 101 21.46 7.36 3.97
N GLY A 102 21.49 6.09 3.52
CA GLY A 102 22.68 5.49 2.93
C GLY A 102 23.07 6.06 1.56
N LYS A 103 22.10 6.51 0.75
CA LYS A 103 22.35 7.07 -0.59
C LYS A 103 22.67 8.55 -0.57
N THR A 104 22.05 9.32 0.30
CA THR A 104 22.10 10.79 0.28
C THR A 104 22.83 11.39 1.47
N GLY A 105 23.04 10.62 2.55
CA GLY A 105 23.56 11.12 3.81
C GLY A 105 22.58 12.00 4.58
N TRP A 106 21.31 12.10 4.15
CA TRP A 106 20.32 12.96 4.79
C TRP A 106 19.89 12.40 6.15
N SER A 107 19.55 13.30 7.09
CA SER A 107 18.87 12.89 8.31
C SER A 107 17.44 12.47 7.99
N THR A 108 17.07 11.23 8.34
CA THR A 108 15.74 10.67 8.08
C THR A 108 15.10 10.18 9.37
N ARG A 109 13.79 10.37 9.54
CA ARG A 109 13.01 9.90 10.70
C ARG A 109 11.71 9.28 10.21
N THR A 110 11.30 8.18 10.84
CA THR A 110 9.97 7.57 10.68
C THR A 110 9.20 7.78 11.99
N PRO A 111 8.38 8.84 12.11
CA PRO A 111 7.67 9.15 13.35
C PRO A 111 6.69 8.05 13.73
N ALA A 112 6.55 7.81 15.04
CA ALA A 112 5.44 7.03 15.56
C ALA A 112 4.16 7.87 15.67
N TYR A 113 3.03 7.20 15.90
CA TYR A 113 1.76 7.89 16.16
C TYR A 113 1.89 8.75 17.43
N LEU A 114 1.47 10.02 17.34
CA LEU A 114 1.61 11.06 18.39
C LEU A 114 3.05 11.51 18.67
N ASP A 115 4.02 11.15 17.83
CA ASP A 115 5.34 11.78 17.90
C ASP A 115 5.25 13.26 17.55
N GLU A 116 5.93 14.08 18.34
CA GLU A 116 6.17 15.49 18.06
C GLU A 116 7.61 15.70 17.56
N ALA A 117 7.80 16.76 16.80
CA ALA A 117 9.10 17.19 16.30
C ALA A 117 9.17 18.72 16.31
N ASP A 118 10.22 19.24 16.92
CA ASP A 118 10.60 20.64 16.77
C ASP A 118 11.34 20.80 15.44
N LEU A 119 11.09 21.91 14.75
CA LEU A 119 11.66 22.24 13.44
C LEU A 119 12.58 23.47 13.50
N ASP A 120 12.70 24.09 14.68
CA ASP A 120 13.53 25.27 14.92
C ASP A 120 15.02 24.93 15.12
#